data_AF-A0A318SVW6-F1
#
_entry.id   AF-A0A318SVW6-F1
#
_cell.length_a   1.000
_cell.length_b   1.000
_cell.length_c   1.000
_cell.angle_alpha   90.00
_cell.angle_beta   90.00
_cell.angle_gamma   90.00
#
_symmetry.space_group_name_H-M   'P 1'
#
loop_
_entity.id
_entity.type
_entity.pdbx_description
1 polymer ?
#
loop_
_entity_poly.entity_id
_entity_poly.type
_entity_poly.pdbx_seq_one_letter_code
_entity_poly.pdbx_strand_id
1 'polypeptide(L)' 'MAEISMTIVLTQTALSRPEEARARIEAVGVRISRYLPEVGILTGSGEERLLETLRHLGEVAQARPEHRVSLPPLSGRRPQ' A
#
# COMPACT_ATOMS: atom_id res chain seq x y z
N MET A 1 -9.35 -10.08 -14.53
CA MET A 1 -8.60 -10.28 -13.28
C MET A 1 -9.01 -9.17 -12.32
N ALA A 2 -9.14 -9.45 -11.03
CA ALA A 2 -9.65 -8.46 -10.06
C ALA A 2 -8.53 -7.48 -9.69
N GLU A 3 -8.78 -6.18 -9.85
CA GLU A 3 -7.91 -5.12 -9.35
C GLU A 3 -8.13 -4.98 -7.84
N ILE A 4 -7.06 -5.09 -7.06
CA ILE A 4 -7.08 -4.93 -5.61
C ILE A 4 -6.40 -3.63 -5.21
N SER A 5 -6.92 -2.99 -4.17
CA SER A 5 -6.18 -1.95 -3.46
C SER A 5 -5.12 -2.60 -2.58
N MET A 6 -3.95 -1.99 -2.50
CA MET A 6 -2.83 -2.49 -1.70
C MET A 6 -2.06 -1.35 -1.05
N THR A 7 -1.57 -1.63 0.14
CA THR A 7 -0.69 -0.77 0.92
C THR A 7 0.71 -1.36 0.87
N ILE A 8 1.66 -0.54 0.46
CA ILE A 8 3.07 -0.86 0.29
C ILE A 8 3.85 0.01 1.28
N VAL A 9 4.70 -0.61 2.08
CA VAL A 9 5.58 0.04 3.05
C VAL A 9 7.00 -0.09 2.54
N LEU A 10 7.68 1.02 2.42
CA LEU A 10 9.06 1.12 1.97
C LEU A 10 10.05 0.75 3.08
N THR A 11 11.22 0.25 2.69
CA THR A 11 12.35 0.04 3.61
C THR A 11 12.98 1.38 4.02
N GLN A 12 13.72 1.40 5.13
CA GLN A 12 14.47 2.60 5.54
C GLN A 12 15.46 3.08 4.48
N THR A 13 16.05 2.17 3.70
CA THR A 13 16.95 2.53 2.59
C THR A 13 16.19 3.25 1.48
N ALA A 14 14.97 2.80 1.16
CA ALA A 14 14.11 3.42 0.17
C ALA A 14 13.58 4.79 0.60
N LEU A 15 13.46 5.05 1.92
CA LEU A 15 13.12 6.38 2.44
C LEU A 15 14.16 7.45 2.13
N SER A 16 15.43 7.08 1.94
CA SER A 16 16.48 8.03 1.52
C SER A 16 16.30 8.48 0.06
N ARG A 17 15.58 7.70 -0.76
CA ARG A 17 15.31 7.97 -2.17
C ARG A 17 13.86 7.63 -2.53
N PRO A 18 12.90 8.39 -1.96
CA PRO A 18 11.48 8.07 -2.04
C PRO A 18 10.93 8.09 -3.46
N GLU A 19 11.46 8.96 -4.33
CA GLU A 19 11.03 9.07 -5.73
C GLU A 19 11.53 7.90 -6.60
N GLU A 20 12.74 7.39 -6.35
CA GLU A 20 13.27 6.22 -7.06
C GLU A 20 12.45 4.96 -6.74
N ALA A 21 12.15 4.75 -5.46
CA ALA A 21 11.32 3.64 -5.00
C ALA A 21 9.90 3.72 -5.58
N ARG A 22 9.31 4.92 -5.60
CA ARG A 22 8.00 5.17 -6.21
C ARG A 22 8.00 4.80 -7.70
N ALA A 23 8.96 5.31 -8.47
CA ALA A 23 9.03 5.06 -9.91
C ALA A 23 9.20 3.57 -10.23
N ARG A 24 9.99 2.85 -9.42
CA ARG A 24 10.15 1.40 -9.57
C ARG A 24 8.87 0.63 -9.26
N ILE A 25 8.11 1.06 -8.26
CA ILE A 25 6.80 0.48 -7.93
C ILE A 25 5.77 0.75 -9.04
N GLU A 26 5.76 1.95 -9.63
CA GLU A 26 4.93 2.24 -10.81
C GLU A 26 5.35 1.39 -12.02
N ALA A 27 6.66 1.17 -12.22
CA ALA A 27 7.18 0.33 -13.31
C ALA A 27 6.79 -1.15 -13.20
N VAL A 28 6.46 -1.64 -12.00
CA VAL A 28 5.89 -2.99 -11.78
C VAL A 28 4.43 -3.08 -12.25
N GLY A 29 3.78 -1.93 -12.52
CA GLY A 29 2.39 -1.85 -12.96
C GLY A 29 1.41 -1.53 -11.83
N VAL A 30 1.89 -1.08 -10.68
CA VAL A 30 1.03 -0.60 -9.59
C VAL A 30 0.63 0.85 -9.88
N ARG A 31 -0.68 1.12 -9.84
CA ARG A 31 -1.21 2.47 -9.95
C ARG A 31 -1.25 3.14 -8.58
N ILE A 32 -0.27 3.98 -8.29
CA ILE A 32 -0.20 4.69 -7.01
C ILE A 32 -1.31 5.73 -6.94
N SER A 33 -2.11 5.65 -5.88
CA SER A 33 -3.23 6.58 -5.59
C SER A 33 -2.85 7.59 -4.51
N ARG A 34 -2.02 7.17 -3.55
CA ARG A 34 -1.56 8.02 -2.45
C ARG A 34 -0.13 7.64 -2.08
N TYR A 35 0.67 8.65 -1.78
CA TYR A 35 2.03 8.48 -1.30
C TYR A 35 2.29 9.37 -0.09
N LEU A 36 2.83 8.78 0.97
CA LEU A 36 3.24 9.44 2.21
C LEU A 36 4.74 9.18 2.41
N PRO A 37 5.63 10.02 1.84
CA PRO A 37 7.07 9.81 1.88
C PRO A 37 7.64 9.89 3.30
N GLU A 38 7.06 10.70 4.19
CA GLU A 38 7.52 10.89 5.58
C GLU A 38 7.50 9.58 6.40
N VAL A 39 6.56 8.69 6.07
CA VAL A 39 6.36 7.40 6.74
C VAL A 39 6.64 6.21 5.82
N GLY A 40 7.03 6.46 4.56
CA GLY A 40 7.33 5.43 3.56
C GLY A 40 6.13 4.59 3.16
N ILE A 41 4.92 5.16 3.19
CA ILE A 41 3.70 4.43 2.88
C ILE A 41 3.17 4.83 1.51
N LEU A 42 2.95 3.84 0.67
CA LEU A 42 2.38 3.93 -0.66
C LEU A 42 1.07 3.16 -0.68
N THR A 43 0.04 3.76 -1.27
CA THR A 43 -1.25 3.11 -1.48
C THR A 43 -1.56 3.15 -2.96
N GLY A 44 -1.92 2.01 -3.53
CA GLY A 44 -2.18 1.89 -4.96
C GLY A 44 -3.14 0.77 -5.29
N SER A 45 -3.50 0.69 -6.56
CA SER A 45 -4.29 -0.41 -7.11
C SER A 45 -3.45 -1.20 -8.11
N GLY A 46 -3.72 -2.50 -8.22
CA GLY A 46 -3.01 -3.37 -9.14
C GLY A 46 -3.53 -4.80 -9.08
N GLU A 47 -2.92 -5.65 -9.87
CA GLU A 47 -3.26 -7.07 -9.84
C GLU A 47 -2.66 -7.75 -8.60
N GLU A 48 -3.38 -8.70 -8.01
CA GLU A 48 -2.94 -9.42 -6.81
C GLU A 48 -1.59 -10.12 -6.99
N ARG A 49 -1.29 -10.63 -8.20
CA ARG A 49 0.01 -11.22 -8.55
C ARG A 49 1.19 -10.27 -8.35
N LEU A 50 0.96 -8.95 -8.40
CA LEU A 50 2.01 -7.95 -8.18
C LEU A 50 2.45 -7.92 -6.72
N LEU A 51 1.64 -8.38 -5.76
CA LEU A 51 2.03 -8.43 -4.35
C LEU A 51 3.25 -9.32 -4.14
N GLU A 52 3.36 -10.45 -4.84
CA GLU A 52 4.56 -11.30 -4.78
C GLU A 52 5.77 -10.59 -5.37
N THR A 53 5.62 -9.96 -6.54
CA THR A 53 6.69 -9.18 -7.17
C THR A 53 7.18 -8.05 -6.26
N LEU A 54 6.26 -7.33 -5.61
CA LEU A 54 6.57 -6.25 -4.68
C LEU A 54 7.30 -6.77 -3.44
N ARG A 55 6.99 -7.97 -2.93
CA ARG A 55 7.69 -8.56 -1.78
C ARG A 55 9.14 -8.94 -2.08
N HIS A 56 9.47 -9.18 -3.35
CA HIS A 56 10.84 -9.43 -3.79
C HIS A 56 11.61 -8.16 -4.15
N LEU A 57 10.94 -7.02 -4.16
CA LEU A 57 11.55 -5.72 -4.42
C LEU A 57 12.28 -5.26 -3.15
N GLY A 58 13.61 -5.10 -3.22
CA GLY A 58 14.43 -4.73 -2.04
C GLY A 58 14.09 -3.38 -1.40
N GLU A 59 13.27 -2.57 -2.06
CA GLU A 59 12.79 -1.27 -1.60
C GLU A 59 11.49 -1.39 -0.77
N VAL A 60 10.82 -2.55 -0.80
CA VAL A 60 9.56 -2.81 -0.13
C VAL A 60 9.80 -3.65 1.12
N ALA A 61 9.49 -3.09 2.28
CA ALA A 61 9.50 -3.81 3.55
C ALA A 61 8.26 -4.72 3.68
N GLN A 62 7.11 -4.24 3.19
CA GLN A 62 5.85 -4.94 3.29
C GLN A 62 4.88 -4.53 2.19
N ALA A 63 4.16 -5.49 1.61
CA ALA A 63 3.02 -5.22 0.73
C ALA A 63 1.83 -6.03 1.23
N ARG A 64 0.68 -5.38 1.38
CA ARG A 64 -0.57 -6.02 1.86
C ARG A 64 -1.76 -5.54 1.04
N PRO A 65 -2.74 -6.42 0.74
CA PRO A 65 -4.02 -5.98 0.22
C PRO A 65 -4.73 -5.10 1.25
N GLU A 66 -5.35 -4.02 0.78
CA GLU A 66 -6.20 -3.18 1.62
C GLU A 66 -7.59 -3.83 1.68
N HIS A 67 -7.87 -4.51 2.78
CA HIS A 67 -9.22 -4.97 3.07
C HIS A 67 -10.01 -3.76 3.57
N ARG A 68 -11.08 -3.37 2.87
CA ARG A 68 -12.03 -2.38 3.36
C ARG A 68 -12.66 -2.90 4.66
N VAL A 69 -12.10 -2.49 5.79
CA VAL A 69 -12.73 -2.72 7.09
C VAL A 69 -13.78 -1.62 7.25
N SER A 70 -15.04 -1.97 7.01
CA SER A 70 -16.14 -1.07 7.38
C SER A 70 -16.21 -1.07 8.91
N LEU A 71 -16.07 0.10 9.53
CA LEU A 71 -16.32 0.22 10.96
C LEU A 71 -17.75 -0.28 11.23
N PRO A 72 -17.96 -1.14 12.25
CA PRO A 72 -19.31 -1.53 12.61
C PRO A 72 -20.12 -0.27 12.93
N PRO A 73 -21.38 -0.19 12.49
CA PRO A 73 -22.21 0.99 12.74
C PRO A 73 -22.22 1.26 14.24
N LEU A 74 -21.85 2.49 14.63
CA LEU A 74 -21.89 2.97 16.01
C LEU A 74 -23.34 2.93 16.50
N SER A 75 -23.75 1.77 17.01
CA SER A 75 -25.02 1.61 17.70
C SER A 75 -24.87 2.29 19.05
N GLY A 76 -25.07 3.61 19.07
CA GLY A 76 -25.13 4.41 20.27
C GLY A 76 -26.30 3.97 21.15
N ARG A 77 -26.08 2.98 22.01
CA ARG A 77 -26.94 2.79 23.19
C ARG A 77 -26.54 3.86 24.19
N ARG A 78 -27.30 4.96 24.21
CA ARG A 78 -27.33 5.88 25.36
C ARG A 78 -27.82 5.05 26.57
N PRO A 79 -27.08 4.96 27.68
CA PRO A 79 -27.65 4.44 28.91
C PRO A 79 -28.73 5.43 29.39
N GLN A 80 -29.91 4.91 29.70
CA GLN A 80 -30.97 5.63 30.42
C GLN A 80 -30.61 5.75 31.89
#